data_AF-A0A0N0UIL0-F1
#
_entry.id   AF-A0A0N0UIL0-F1
#
_cell.length_a   1.000
_cell.length_b   1.000
_cell.length_c   1.000
_cell.angle_alpha   90.00
_cell.angle_beta   90.00
_cell.angle_gamma   90.00
#
_symmetry.space_group_name_H-M   'P 1'
#
loop_
_entity.id
_entity.type
_entity.pdbx_description
1 polymer ?
#
loop_
_entity_poly.entity_id
_entity_poly.type
_entity_poly.pdbx_seq_one_letter_code
_entity_poly.pdbx_strand_id
1 'polypeptide(L)'
;MGEMVGIKTTGNKSRKKRNMWLKIIGGIVGALVLFMGIVFVVNAISNGVEKKKIESYGQYVNVDGKKMNVLIQGSGEQTIVLLPGQGTPAPALDFKLLIDEISSDYRVVAVEPFGY
;
A
#
# COMPACT_ATOMS: atom_id res chain seq x y z
N MET A 1 -19.13 -77.62 -21.44
CA MET A 1 -18.84 -77.14 -20.08
C MET A 1 -18.19 -75.78 -20.20
N GLY A 2 -18.92 -74.70 -19.89
CA GLY A 2 -18.44 -73.33 -20.03
C GLY A 2 -18.20 -72.71 -18.65
N GLU A 3 -17.03 -72.14 -18.44
CA GLU A 3 -16.79 -71.21 -17.34
C GLU A 3 -17.03 -69.77 -17.81
N MET A 4 -17.97 -69.10 -17.17
CA MET A 4 -18.15 -67.65 -17.29
C MET A 4 -17.11 -66.94 -16.41
N VAL A 5 -16.20 -66.22 -17.04
CA VAL A 5 -15.24 -65.33 -16.38
C VAL A 5 -15.98 -64.10 -15.86
N GLY A 6 -16.07 -63.95 -14.54
CA GLY A 6 -16.67 -62.79 -13.88
C GLY A 6 -15.77 -61.55 -13.94
N ILE A 7 -16.19 -60.53 -14.69
CA ILE A 7 -15.53 -59.22 -14.72
C ILE A 7 -15.85 -58.48 -13.41
N LYS A 8 -14.84 -58.26 -12.56
CA LYS A 8 -14.95 -57.38 -11.37
C LYS A 8 -14.83 -55.90 -11.79
N THR A 9 -15.92 -55.15 -11.67
CA THR A 9 -15.99 -53.71 -11.92
C THR A 9 -15.30 -52.91 -10.81
N THR A 10 -14.09 -52.42 -11.07
CA THR A 10 -13.27 -51.57 -10.17
C THR A 10 -13.69 -50.08 -10.18
N GLY A 11 -14.99 -49.78 -10.24
CA GLY A 11 -15.51 -48.43 -10.55
C GLY A 11 -15.77 -47.46 -9.39
N ASN A 12 -15.74 -47.90 -8.12
CA ASN A 12 -16.30 -47.10 -7.01
C ASN A 12 -15.26 -46.43 -6.08
N LYS A 13 -14.09 -47.05 -5.84
CA LYS A 13 -13.07 -46.53 -4.89
C LYS A 13 -12.43 -45.21 -5.35
N SER A 14 -12.16 -45.04 -6.65
CA SER A 14 -11.51 -43.84 -7.20
C SER A 14 -12.42 -42.60 -7.15
N ARG A 15 -13.71 -42.76 -7.45
CA ARG A 15 -14.72 -41.69 -7.35
C ARG A 15 -14.89 -41.20 -5.92
N LYS A 16 -14.92 -42.10 -4.93
CA LYS A 16 -15.01 -41.75 -3.51
C LYS A 16 -13.79 -40.97 -3.02
N LYS A 17 -12.57 -41.37 -3.43
CA LYS A 17 -11.33 -40.64 -3.15
C LYS A 17 -11.34 -39.24 -3.79
N ARG A 18 -11.72 -39.13 -5.07
CA ARG A 18 -11.83 -37.84 -5.76
C ARG A 18 -12.79 -36.88 -5.06
N ASN A 19 -13.97 -37.35 -4.67
CA ASN A 19 -14.96 -36.53 -3.98
C ASN A 19 -14.47 -36.07 -2.59
N MET A 20 -13.62 -36.87 -1.92
CA MET A 20 -13.00 -36.48 -0.65
C MET A 20 -11.97 -35.35 -0.86
N TRP A 21 -11.09 -35.47 -1.85
CA TRP A 21 -10.13 -34.43 -2.19
C TRP A 21 -10.80 -33.11 -2.61
N LEU A 22 -11.87 -33.17 -3.40
CA LEU A 22 -12.63 -31.98 -3.80
C LEU A 22 -13.21 -31.23 -2.59
N LYS A 23 -13.69 -31.95 -1.57
CA LYS A 23 -14.19 -31.32 -0.33
C LYS A 23 -13.08 -30.63 0.47
N ILE A 24 -11.90 -31.25 0.55
CA ILE A 24 -10.74 -30.67 1.24
C ILE A 24 -10.30 -29.38 0.53
N ILE A 25 -10.15 -29.43 -0.81
CA ILE A 25 -9.78 -28.25 -1.61
C ILE A 25 -10.85 -27.16 -1.47
N GLY A 26 -12.13 -27.52 -1.57
CA GLY A 26 -13.23 -26.56 -1.38
C GLY A 26 -13.20 -25.89 0.00
N GLY A 27 -12.88 -26.65 1.05
CA GLY A 27 -12.68 -26.10 2.40
C GLY A 27 -11.51 -25.12 2.49
N ILE A 28 -10.36 -25.46 1.88
CA ILE A 28 -9.19 -24.58 1.83
C ILE A 28 -9.50 -23.29 1.06
N VAL A 29 -10.14 -23.39 -0.11
CA VAL A 29 -10.55 -22.23 -0.90
C VAL A 29 -11.54 -21.36 -0.12
N GLY A 30 -12.52 -21.97 0.54
CA GLY A 30 -13.46 -21.26 1.41
C GLY A 30 -12.77 -20.50 2.54
N ALA A 31 -11.78 -21.13 3.19
CA ALA A 31 -10.98 -20.49 4.23
C ALA A 31 -10.15 -19.31 3.68
N LEU A 32 -9.53 -19.46 2.50
CA LEU A 32 -8.77 -18.39 1.86
C LEU A 32 -9.65 -17.20 1.46
N VAL A 33 -10.83 -17.46 0.90
CA VAL A 33 -11.80 -16.41 0.54
C VAL A 33 -12.27 -15.67 1.79
N LEU A 34 -12.58 -16.40 2.87
CA LEU A 34 -12.95 -15.79 4.15
C LEU A 34 -11.82 -14.92 4.70
N PHE A 35 -10.58 -15.43 4.69
CA PHE A 35 -9.41 -14.68 5.12
C PHE A 35 -9.22 -13.39 4.31
N MET A 36 -9.29 -13.46 2.98
CA MET A 36 -9.20 -12.28 2.12
C MET A 36 -10.32 -11.27 2.41
N GLY A 37 -11.54 -11.74 2.65
CA GLY A 37 -12.67 -10.88 3.03
C GLY A 37 -12.40 -10.11 4.31
N ILE A 38 -11.86 -10.78 5.34
CA ILE A 38 -11.48 -10.14 6.60
C ILE A 38 -10.37 -9.11 6.37
N VAL A 39 -9.30 -9.47 5.67
CA VAL A 39 -8.19 -8.55 5.36
C VAL A 39 -8.70 -7.33 4.60
N PHE A 40 -9.58 -7.51 3.61
CA PHE A 40 -10.14 -6.42 2.84
C PHE A 40 -10.94 -5.44 3.71
N VAL A 41 -11.81 -5.95 4.59
CA VAL A 41 -12.62 -5.11 5.49
C VAL A 41 -11.73 -4.34 6.46
N VAL A 42 -10.76 -5.02 7.08
CA VAL A 42 -9.80 -4.36 8.00
C VAL A 42 -9.00 -3.29 7.25
N ASN A 43 -8.49 -3.60 6.06
CA ASN A 43 -7.76 -2.66 5.22
C ASN A 43 -8.61 -1.44 4.84
N ALA A 44 -9.89 -1.63 4.49
CA ALA A 44 -10.79 -0.53 4.17
C ALA A 44 -11.03 0.41 5.38
N ILE A 45 -11.20 -0.17 6.57
CA ILE A 45 -11.35 0.60 7.82
C ILE A 45 -10.05 1.32 8.16
N SER A 46 -8.90 0.63 8.15
CA SER A 46 -7.59 1.20 8.43
C SER A 46 -7.26 2.35 7.49
N ASN A 47 -7.46 2.18 6.17
CA ASN A 47 -7.28 3.25 5.20
C ASN A 47 -8.14 4.48 5.52
N GLY A 48 -9.39 4.27 5.94
CA GLY A 48 -10.28 5.36 6.34
C GLY A 48 -9.81 6.10 7.59
N VAL A 49 -9.26 5.37 8.57
CA VAL A 49 -8.70 5.93 9.81
C VAL A 49 -7.37 6.65 9.54
N GLU A 50 -6.46 6.03 8.79
CA GLU A 50 -5.14 6.57 8.45
C GLU A 50 -5.24 7.85 7.64
N LYS A 51 -6.14 7.90 6.65
CA LYS A 51 -6.40 9.14 5.88
C LYS A 51 -6.77 10.33 6.76
N LYS A 52 -7.49 10.11 7.86
CA LYS A 52 -7.86 11.18 8.80
C LYS A 52 -6.70 11.64 9.68
N LYS A 53 -5.62 10.86 9.77
CA LYS A 53 -4.40 11.18 10.52
C LYS A 53 -3.34 11.87 9.67
N ILE A 54 -3.57 12.03 8.36
CA ILE A 54 -2.67 12.79 7.50
C ILE A 54 -2.81 14.26 7.85
N GLU A 55 -1.82 14.80 8.55
CA GLU A 55 -1.74 16.22 8.85
C GLU A 55 -1.16 16.97 7.66
N SER A 56 -1.74 18.14 7.35
CA SER A 56 -1.14 19.03 6.36
C SER A 56 0.16 19.58 6.92
N TYR A 57 1.21 19.52 6.12
CA TYR A 57 2.50 20.15 6.41
C TYR A 57 2.85 21.11 5.27
N GLY A 58 3.63 22.14 5.58
CA GLY A 58 3.93 23.20 4.62
C GLY A 58 2.70 24.05 4.26
N GLN A 59 2.75 24.63 3.07
CA GLN A 59 1.71 25.50 2.52
C GLN A 59 1.63 25.33 1.00
N TYR A 60 0.43 25.53 0.46
CA TYR A 60 0.21 25.44 -0.98
C TYR A 60 0.43 26.80 -1.66
N VAL A 61 1.24 26.80 -2.72
CA VAL A 61 1.42 27.94 -3.62
C VAL A 61 0.90 27.61 -5.01
N ASN A 62 0.31 28.59 -5.70
CA ASN A 62 -0.16 28.40 -7.07
C ASN A 62 1.01 28.56 -8.04
N VAL A 63 1.29 27.51 -8.82
CA VAL A 63 2.25 27.51 -9.94
C VAL A 63 1.56 26.91 -11.15
N ASP A 64 1.51 27.67 -12.25
CA ASP A 64 0.84 27.29 -13.51
C ASP A 64 -0.60 26.77 -13.31
N GLY A 65 -1.34 27.42 -12.40
CA GLY A 65 -2.74 27.06 -12.10
C GLY A 65 -2.91 25.80 -11.24
N LYS A 66 -1.83 25.19 -10.74
CA LYS A 66 -1.85 24.04 -9.85
C LYS A 66 -1.32 24.40 -8.46
N LYS A 67 -1.74 23.65 -7.44
CA LYS A 67 -1.30 23.82 -6.05
C LYS A 67 -0.06 22.98 -5.77
N MET A 68 1.09 23.61 -5.63
CA MET A 68 2.35 22.98 -5.25
C MET A 68 2.55 23.11 -3.75
N ASN A 69 2.97 22.04 -3.07
CA ASN A 69 3.29 22.10 -1.65
C ASN A 69 4.72 22.63 -1.46
N VAL A 70 4.89 23.53 -0.49
CA VAL A 70 6.20 24.05 -0.08
C VAL A 70 6.25 24.18 1.44
N LEU A 71 7.34 23.77 2.06
CA LEU A 71 7.62 24.13 3.45
C LEU A 71 8.49 25.39 3.47
N ILE A 72 8.10 26.39 4.25
CA ILE A 72 8.91 27.59 4.52
C ILE A 72 9.12 27.67 6.02
N GLN A 73 10.38 27.67 6.46
CA GLN A 73 10.75 27.70 7.87
C GLN A 73 11.92 28.66 8.09
N GLY A 74 12.00 29.27 9.29
CA GLY A 74 13.00 30.27 9.63
C GLY A 74 12.70 31.67 9.08
N SER A 75 13.45 32.65 9.58
CA SER A 75 13.28 34.07 9.25
C SER A 75 14.60 34.78 8.94
N GLY A 76 15.65 34.01 8.62
CA GLY A 76 16.95 34.56 8.23
C GLY A 76 16.88 35.39 6.95
N GLU A 77 17.82 36.34 6.80
CA GLU A 77 17.89 37.22 5.63
C GLU A 77 18.21 36.45 4.34
N GLN A 78 19.10 35.46 4.44
CA GLN A 78 19.47 34.60 3.33
C GLN A 78 18.50 33.42 3.20
N THR A 79 18.15 33.09 1.95
CA THR A 79 17.22 32.02 1.64
C THR A 79 17.91 30.82 1.02
N ILE A 80 17.71 29.64 1.60
CA ILE A 80 18.18 28.37 1.07
C ILE A 80 16.99 27.63 0.47
N VAL A 81 17.08 27.24 -0.80
CA VAL A 81 16.04 26.47 -1.49
C VAL A 81 16.51 25.04 -1.66
N LEU A 82 15.78 24.09 -1.08
CA LEU A 82 16.02 22.66 -1.21
C LEU A 82 15.16 22.11 -2.34
N LEU A 83 15.84 21.65 -3.39
CA LEU A 83 15.22 20.98 -4.52
C LEU A 83 15.41 19.46 -4.38
N PRO A 84 14.34 18.66 -4.53
CA PRO A 84 14.44 17.22 -4.40
C PRO A 84 15.14 16.57 -5.58
N GLY A 85 15.80 15.45 -5.29
CA GLY A 85 16.26 14.51 -6.31
C GLY A 85 15.14 13.56 -6.76
N GLN A 86 15.46 12.66 -7.68
CA GLN A 86 14.55 11.59 -8.08
C GLN A 86 14.30 10.64 -6.90
N GLY A 87 13.03 10.29 -6.67
CA GLY A 87 12.64 9.31 -5.65
C GLY A 87 12.56 9.87 -4.22
N THR A 88 12.49 11.19 -4.06
CA THR A 88 12.24 11.88 -2.78
C THR A 88 10.74 12.24 -2.71
N PRO A 89 9.88 11.39 -2.12
CA PRO A 89 8.43 11.54 -2.20
C PRO A 89 7.86 12.64 -1.32
N ALA A 90 8.54 13.02 -0.23
CA ALA A 90 8.10 14.08 0.67
C ALA A 90 9.29 14.95 1.12
N PRO A 91 9.88 15.76 0.22
CA PRO A 91 11.11 16.51 0.47
C PRO A 91 11.13 17.33 1.77
N ALA A 92 9.98 17.92 2.15
CA ALA A 92 9.87 18.67 3.40
C ALA A 92 10.07 17.79 4.65
N LEU A 93 9.63 16.53 4.61
CA LEU A 93 9.79 15.56 5.69
C LEU A 93 11.13 14.82 5.59
N ASP A 94 11.54 14.46 4.37
CA ASP A 94 12.79 13.75 4.09
C ASP A 94 14.01 14.57 4.53
N PHE A 95 13.95 15.90 4.40
CA PHE A 95 15.00 16.83 4.84
C PHE A 95 14.74 17.49 6.19
N LYS A 96 13.74 17.03 6.96
CA LYS A 96 13.30 17.72 8.18
C LYS A 96 14.44 18.02 9.15
N LEU A 97 15.32 17.06 9.41
CA LEU A 97 16.44 17.26 10.34
C LEU A 97 17.41 18.36 9.87
N LEU A 98 17.69 18.41 8.56
CA LEU A 98 18.52 19.46 7.98
C LEU A 98 17.83 20.82 8.05
N ILE A 99 16.54 20.86 7.71
CA ILE A 99 15.73 22.08 7.76
C ILE A 99 15.70 22.63 9.19
N ASP A 100 15.41 21.77 10.18
CA ASP A 100 15.34 22.17 11.59
C ASP A 100 16.67 22.73 12.08
N GLU A 101 17.81 22.13 11.69
CA GLU A 101 19.15 22.58 12.10
C GLU A 101 19.50 23.97 11.55
N ILE A 102 19.20 24.25 10.27
CA ILE A 102 19.67 25.49 9.61
C ILE A 102 18.63 26.62 9.65
N SER A 103 17.38 26.34 10.06
CA SER A 103 16.31 27.35 10.08
C SER A 103 16.46 28.43 11.16
N SER A 104 17.39 28.27 12.11
CA SER A 104 17.72 29.32 13.09
C SER A 104 18.39 30.53 12.43
N ASP A 105 19.21 30.27 11.40
CA ASP A 105 20.05 31.29 10.77
C ASP A 105 19.55 31.69 9.37
N TYR A 106 18.83 30.80 8.70
CA TYR A 106 18.38 30.97 7.32
C TYR A 106 16.86 30.86 7.19
N ARG A 107 16.31 31.46 6.13
CA ARG A 107 14.97 31.10 5.65
C ARG A 107 15.10 29.92 4.70
N VAL A 108 14.53 28.78 5.06
CA VAL A 108 14.64 27.55 4.28
C VAL A 108 13.32 27.29 3.55
N VAL A 109 13.41 26.94 2.27
CA VAL A 109 12.26 26.57 1.44
C VAL A 109 12.49 25.18 0.86
N ALA A 110 11.66 24.21 1.23
CA ALA A 110 11.66 22.88 0.60
C ALA A 110 10.47 22.78 -0.37
N VAL A 111 10.76 22.39 -1.61
CA VAL A 111 9.76 22.37 -2.70
C VAL A 111 9.35 20.93 -3.02
N GLU A 112 8.04 20.69 -3.16
CA GLU A 112 7.49 19.41 -3.61
C GLU A 112 6.89 19.58 -5.01
N PRO A 113 7.69 19.38 -6.07
CA PRO A 113 7.26 19.64 -7.44
C PRO A 113 6.23 18.60 -7.93
N PHE A 114 5.50 18.96 -8.98
CA PHE A 114 4.55 18.07 -9.63
C PHE A 114 5.24 16.89 -10.35
N GLY A 115 4.55 15.76 -10.44
CA GLY A 115 4.92 14.68 -11.36
C GLY A 115 5.78 13.56 -10.77
N TYR A 116 5.81 13.44 -9.44
CA TYR A 116 6.24 12.24 -8.73
C TYR A 116 5.03 11.46 -8.21
#